data_AF-A0A3P1SXP2-F1
#
_entry.id   AF-A0A3P1SXP2-F1
#
_cell.length_a   1.000
_cell.length_b   1.000
_cell.length_c   1.000
_cell.angle_alpha   90.00
_cell.angle_beta   90.00
_cell.angle_gamma   90.00
#
_symmetry.space_group_name_H-M   'P 1'
#
loop_
_entity.id
_entity.type
_entity.pdbx_description
1 polymer ?
#
loop_
_entity_poly.entity_id
_entity_poly.type
_entity_poly.pdbx_seq_one_letter_code
_entity_poly.pdbx_strand_id
1 'polypeptide(L)'
;MKIKDLQVKVIYRVGLSDVEVSDELYEALQYLADHGMTRGDLVSADEQITTAIEWLEDNICETDAYEWKYEIEDMENNEYEQGKTSY
;
A
#
# COMPACT_ATOMS: atom_id res chain seq x y z
N MET A 1 -9.77 -26.56 0.47
CA MET A 1 -8.96 -25.64 1.31
C MET A 1 -9.62 -24.27 1.28
N LYS A 2 -9.55 -23.51 2.37
CA LYS A 2 -10.12 -22.16 2.46
C LYS A 2 -9.10 -21.23 3.09
N ILE A 3 -8.79 -20.13 2.40
CA ILE A 3 -7.99 -19.03 2.93
C ILE A 3 -8.90 -18.25 3.88
N LYS A 4 -8.43 -18.01 5.11
CA LYS A 4 -9.16 -17.23 6.10
C LYS A 4 -8.73 -15.77 6.02
N ASP A 5 -7.42 -15.55 6.07
CA ASP A 5 -6.80 -14.25 6.05
C ASP A 5 -5.61 -14.27 5.08
N LEU A 6 -5.41 -13.19 4.33
CA LEU A 6 -4.32 -13.03 3.38
C LEU A 6 -3.78 -11.61 3.45
N GLN A 7 -2.50 -11.50 3.80
CA GLN A 7 -1.77 -10.25 3.76
C GLN A 7 -0.90 -10.24 2.51
N VAL A 8 -1.08 -9.21 1.67
CA VAL A 8 -0.34 -9.05 0.42
C VAL A 8 0.28 -7.66 0.40
N LYS A 9 1.55 -7.61 0.05
CA LYS A 9 2.22 -6.39 -0.35
C LYS A 9 2.16 -6.24 -1.86
N VAL A 10 1.65 -5.10 -2.29
CA VAL A 10 1.56 -4.74 -3.70
C VAL A 10 2.51 -3.58 -3.97
N ILE A 11 3.39 -3.77 -4.94
CA ILE A 11 4.27 -2.71 -5.43
C ILE A 11 3.92 -2.51 -6.90
N TYR A 12 3.47 -1.31 -7.24
CA TYR A 12 3.25 -0.92 -8.62
C TYR A 12 4.16 0.26 -8.96
N ARG A 13 4.64 0.29 -10.21
CA ARG A 13 5.48 1.37 -10.72
C ARG A 13 4.72 2.14 -11.79
N VAL A 14 4.64 3.44 -11.60
CA VAL A 14 4.06 4.38 -12.56
C VAL A 14 5.16 5.14 -13.28
N GLY A 15 4.94 5.40 -14.56
CA GLY A 15 5.85 6.20 -15.37
C GLY A 15 5.43 7.65 -15.30
N LEU A 16 6.01 8.41 -14.38
CA LEU A 16 5.87 9.86 -14.39
C LEU A 16 6.84 10.40 -15.44
N SER A 17 6.31 11.10 -16.44
CA SER A 17 7.11 11.82 -17.43
C SER A 17 7.76 13.05 -16.76
N ASP A 18 7.82 14.20 -17.42
CA ASP A 18 8.37 15.44 -16.84
C ASP A 18 7.33 16.19 -15.99
N VAL A 19 6.77 15.55 -14.96
CA VAL A 19 5.84 16.21 -14.04
C VAL A 19 6.61 17.16 -13.12
N GLU A 20 6.36 18.45 -13.26
CA GLU A 20 6.90 19.47 -12.36
C GLU A 20 6.04 19.55 -11.08
N VAL A 21 6.71 19.59 -9.92
CA VAL A 21 6.10 19.73 -8.60
C VAL A 21 6.67 20.95 -7.88
N SER A 22 5.95 21.49 -6.91
CA SER A 22 6.48 22.56 -6.05
C SER A 22 7.56 22.02 -5.11
N ASP A 23 8.45 22.91 -4.66
CA ASP A 23 9.49 22.56 -3.66
C ASP A 23 8.88 21.96 -2.39
N GLU A 24 7.76 22.53 -1.92
CA GLU A 24 7.02 22.05 -0.75
C GLU A 24 6.52 20.61 -0.92
N LEU A 25 5.94 20.30 -2.08
CA LEU A 25 5.47 18.94 -2.37
C LEU A 25 6.64 17.97 -2.52
N TYR A 26 7.74 18.40 -3.12
CA TYR A 26 8.95 17.59 -3.22
C TYR A 26 9.50 17.23 -1.83
N GLU A 27 9.62 18.22 -0.94
CA GLU A 27 10.05 18.00 0.45
C GLU A 27 9.10 17.06 1.21
N ALA A 28 7.79 17.24 1.03
CA ALA A 28 6.77 16.37 1.61
C ALA A 28 6.88 14.91 1.14
N LEU A 29 7.08 14.69 -0.17
CA LEU A 29 7.30 13.35 -0.73
C LEU A 29 8.58 12.71 -0.22
N GLN A 30 9.66 13.49 -0.11
CA GLN A 30 10.94 13.02 0.43
C GLN A 30 10.80 12.64 1.92
N TYR A 31 10.11 13.46 2.71
CA TYR A 31 9.83 13.17 4.11
C TYR A 31 9.05 11.84 4.26
N LEU A 32 8.02 11.65 3.44
CA LEU A 32 7.23 10.42 3.42
C LEU A 32 8.08 9.19 3.05
N ALA A 33 9.02 9.34 2.10
CA ALA A 33 9.94 8.28 1.70
C ALA A 33 10.91 7.86 2.82
N ASP A 34 11.40 8.82 3.62
CA ASP A 34 12.38 8.57 4.68
C ASP A 34 11.75 7.98 5.95
N HIS A 35 10.52 8.41 6.28
CA HIS A 35 9.86 8.04 7.54
C HIS A 35 8.91 6.86 7.37
N GLY A 36 8.32 6.71 6.18
CA GLY A 36 7.26 5.75 5.90
C GLY A 36 5.97 6.07 6.67
N MET A 37 4.82 6.02 6.01
CA MET A 37 3.52 6.07 6.68
C MET A 37 2.47 5.28 5.89
N THR A 38 1.50 4.73 6.60
CA THR A 38 0.28 4.17 6.02
C THR A 38 -0.90 5.09 6.27
N ARG A 39 -1.96 4.96 5.47
CA ARG A 39 -3.20 5.74 5.64
C ARG A 39 -3.80 5.61 7.05
N GLY A 40 -3.53 4.50 7.75
CA GLY A 40 -3.98 4.29 9.14
C GLY A 40 -3.27 5.19 10.16
N ASP A 41 -2.07 5.68 9.83
CA ASP A 41 -1.22 6.51 10.71
C ASP A 41 -1.59 8.01 10.61
N LEU A 42 -2.53 8.36 9.72
CA LEU A 42 -2.93 9.74 9.43
C LEU A 42 -3.61 10.48 10.58
N VAL A 43 -4.01 9.79 11.65
CA VAL A 43 -4.71 10.40 12.80
C VAL A 43 -3.81 11.41 13.54
N SER A 44 -2.49 11.34 13.32
CA SER A 44 -1.49 12.30 13.84
C SER A 44 -0.54 12.84 12.75
N ALA A 45 -0.92 12.74 11.47
CA ALA A 45 -0.03 13.12 10.38
C ALA A 45 0.22 14.63 10.35
N ASP A 46 1.48 14.98 10.13
CA ASP A 46 1.94 16.34 9.83
C ASP A 46 1.27 16.85 8.53
N GLU A 47 1.12 18.16 8.39
CA GLU A 47 0.57 18.82 7.20
C GLU A 47 1.36 18.39 5.95
N GLN A 48 2.68 18.23 6.07
CA GLN A 48 3.53 17.75 4.97
C GLN A 48 3.14 16.34 4.50
N ILE A 49 2.86 15.44 5.44
CA ILE A 49 2.48 14.05 5.12
C ILE A 49 1.13 14.02 4.40
N THR A 50 0.20 14.88 4.85
CA THR A 50 -1.12 15.01 4.24
C THR A 50 -0.99 15.49 2.79
N THR A 51 -0.22 16.56 2.56
CA THR A 51 0.03 17.11 1.20
C THR A 51 0.63 16.07 0.25
N ALA A 52 1.61 15.28 0.70
CA ALA A 52 2.20 14.22 -0.12
C ALA A 52 1.19 13.12 -0.47
N ILE A 53 0.42 12.65 0.51
CA ILE A 53 -0.56 11.57 0.31
C ILE A 53 -1.71 12.03 -0.60
N GLU A 54 -2.25 13.23 -0.40
CA GLU A 54 -3.30 13.78 -1.27
C GLU A 54 -2.82 13.87 -2.71
N TRP A 55 -1.60 14.37 -2.94
CA TRP A 55 -1.04 14.44 -4.28
C TRP A 55 -0.86 13.05 -4.91
N LEU A 56 -0.37 12.06 -4.14
CA LEU A 56 -0.24 10.68 -4.62
C LEU A 56 -1.62 10.10 -4.98
N GLU A 57 -2.64 10.27 -4.15
CA GLU A 57 -4.00 9.78 -4.44
C GLU A 57 -4.60 10.43 -5.70
N ASP A 58 -4.33 11.71 -5.93
CA ASP A 58 -4.86 12.47 -7.07
C ASP A 58 -4.11 12.20 -8.39
N ASN A 59 -2.81 11.89 -8.33
CA ASN A 59 -1.94 11.82 -9.51
C ASN A 59 -1.46 10.41 -9.86
N ILE A 60 -1.57 9.46 -8.92
CA ILE A 60 -1.06 8.10 -9.07
C ILE A 60 -2.23 7.13 -8.98
N CYS A 61 -2.69 6.63 -10.13
CA CYS A 61 -3.69 5.58 -10.16
C CYS A 61 -3.06 4.23 -10.49
N GLU A 62 -3.66 3.17 -9.97
CA GLU A 62 -3.35 1.79 -10.33
C GLU A 62 -3.39 1.57 -11.85
N THR A 63 -4.29 2.26 -12.56
CA THR A 63 -4.39 2.17 -14.03
C THR A 63 -3.17 2.71 -14.76
N ASP A 64 -2.36 3.55 -14.12
CA ASP A 64 -1.16 4.17 -14.71
C ASP A 64 0.09 3.29 -14.52
N ALA A 65 -0.06 2.17 -13.82
CA ALA A 65 1.03 1.27 -13.54
C ALA A 65 1.44 0.45 -14.77
N TYR A 66 2.72 0.51 -15.12
CA TYR A 66 3.29 -0.30 -16.20
C TYR A 66 3.94 -1.60 -15.68
N GLU A 67 4.23 -1.69 -14.38
CA GLU A 67 4.75 -2.89 -13.73
C GLU A 67 4.04 -3.11 -12.39
N TRP A 68 3.65 -4.36 -12.13
CA TRP A 68 3.02 -4.82 -10.89
C TRP A 68 3.81 -5.98 -10.29
N LYS A 69 4.03 -5.93 -8.98
CA LYS A 69 4.64 -7.02 -8.20
C LYS A 69 3.79 -7.30 -6.98
N TYR A 70 3.58 -8.58 -6.72
CA TYR A 70 2.82 -9.09 -5.59
C TYR A 70 3.74 -9.94 -4.72
N GLU A 71 3.66 -9.72 -3.42
CA GLU A 71 4.37 -10.50 -2.42
C GLU A 71 3.35 -10.91 -1.33
N ILE A 72 3.22 -12.21 -1.07
CA ILE A 72 2.37 -12.71 0.01
C ILE A 72 3.20 -12.61 1.29
N GLU A 73 2.77 -11.76 2.22
CA GLU A 73 3.44 -11.56 3.50
C GLU A 73 2.97 -12.59 4.53
N ASP A 74 1.67 -12.88 4.55
CA ASP A 74 1.07 -13.87 5.46
C ASP A 74 -0.18 -14.51 4.86
N MET A 75 -0.47 -15.76 5.23
CA MET A 75 -1.61 -16.52 4.75
C MET A 75 -2.11 -17.50 5.82
N GLU A 76 -3.28 -17.23 6.39
CA GLU A 76 -3.95 -18.13 7.34
C GLU A 76 -4.92 -19.06 6.61
N ASN A 77 -4.86 -20.36 6.90
CA ASN A 77 -5.77 -21.37 6.37
C ASN A 77 -6.72 -21.89 7.44
N ASN A 78 -7.98 -22.16 7.06
CA ASN A 78 -8.86 -22.96 7.90
C ASN A 78 -8.47 -24.44 7.77
N GLU A 79 -7.80 -25.01 8.76
CA GLU A 79 -7.67 -26.45 8.90
C GLU A 79 -9.04 -27.04 9.28
N TYR A 80 -9.72 -27.69 8.33
CA TYR A 80 -10.81 -28.57 8.68
C TYR A 80 -10.20 -29.81 9.36
N GLU A 81 -10.47 -29.98 10.66
CA GLU A 81 -10.21 -31.24 11.36
C GLU A 81 -10.80 -32.40 10.55
N GLN A 82 -9.94 -33.21 9.95
CA GLN A 82 -10.35 -34.50 9.44
C GLN A 82 -10.68 -35.40 10.64
N GLY A 83 -11.97 -35.66 10.83
CA GLY A 83 -12.45 -36.90 11.44
C GLY A 83 -12.84 -36.83 12.92
N LYS A 84 -14.12 -36.55 13.16
CA LYS A 84 -14.90 -37.33 14.15
C LYS A 84 -16.26 -37.69 13.56
N THR A 85 -16.30 -38.72 12.71
CA THR A 85 -17.46 -39.61 12.71
C THR A 85 -17.36 -40.48 13.96
N SER A 86 -18.01 -40.08 15.05
CA SER A 86 -18.37 -41.02 16.12
C SER A 86 -19.77 -41.55 15.81
N TYR A 87 -19.84 -42.86 15.56
CA TYR A 87 -21.07 -43.65 15.50
C TYR A 87 -21.83 -43.60 16.83
#